data_AF-A0A8S3WSM7-F1
#
_entry.id   AF-A0A8S3WSM7-F1
#
_cell.length_a   1.000
_cell.length_b   1.000
_cell.length_c   1.000
_cell.angle_alpha   90.00
_cell.angle_beta   90.00
_cell.angle_gamma   90.00
#
_symmetry.space_group_name_H-M   'P 1'
#
loop_
_entity.id
_entity.type
_entity.pdbx_description
1 polymer ?
#
loop_
_entity_poly.entity_id
_entity_poly.type
_entity_poly.pdbx_seq_one_letter_code
_entity_poly.pdbx_strand_id
1 'polypeptide(L)'
;MKAKVTTVLYLLFCTTIIAACVILKFEPGDATINLEVKMSNNSVLLQMFSASNPPPFCVPIPIPYIPPGLVDMCIRLFDVSIIQQKLHVCMDIDTRIDMTPVLILHFDCMDMGIDGVSLSKPGGSNNPSNTDITDTLEPTQVNSDVYDPVTEDPNYVTTSKAIFKNSISYI
;
A
#
# COMPACT_ATOMS: atom_id res chain seq x y z
N MET A 1 -7.45 8.26 -22.18
CA MET A 1 -6.71 7.25 -22.97
C MET A 1 -7.50 5.95 -22.95
N LYS A 2 -7.98 5.44 -24.09
CA LYS A 2 -8.66 4.14 -24.17
C LYS A 2 -7.60 3.06 -24.43
N ALA A 3 -7.08 2.44 -23.38
CA ALA A 3 -6.16 1.31 -23.52
C ALA A 3 -6.97 0.05 -23.83
N LYS A 4 -6.98 -0.37 -25.10
CA LYS A 4 -7.62 -1.62 -25.53
C LYS A 4 -6.57 -2.73 -25.50
N VAL A 5 -6.23 -3.21 -24.30
CA VAL A 5 -5.30 -4.33 -24.14
C VAL A 5 -6.03 -5.61 -24.56
N THR A 6 -5.83 -6.01 -25.81
CA THR A 6 -6.42 -7.22 -26.39
C THR A 6 -5.40 -8.35 -26.23
N THR A 7 -5.34 -8.95 -25.04
CA THR A 7 -4.49 -10.12 -24.81
C THR A 7 -5.27 -11.37 -25.20
N VAL A 8 -4.93 -11.97 -26.33
CA VAL A 8 -5.53 -13.23 -26.80
C VAL A 8 -4.67 -14.38 -26.27
N LEU A 9 -5.11 -15.00 -25.17
CA LEU A 9 -4.44 -16.16 -24.60
C LEU A 9 -4.89 -17.44 -25.34
N TYR A 10 -4.12 -17.86 -26.33
CA TYR A 10 -4.32 -19.14 -27.00
C TYR A 10 -3.81 -20.28 -26.11
N LEU A 11 -4.67 -20.85 -25.26
CA LEU A 11 -4.38 -22.11 -24.58
C LEU A 11 -4.70 -23.29 -25.51
N LEU A 12 -3.63 -23.90 -26.00
CA LEU A 12 -3.56 -24.93 -27.04
C LEU A 12 -3.91 -26.32 -26.49
N PHE A 13 -5.11 -26.51 -25.92
CA PHE A 13 -5.70 -27.84 -25.65
C PHE A 13 -7.23 -27.76 -25.62
N CYS A 14 -7.87 -27.61 -26.78
CA CYS A 14 -9.28 -27.91 -26.90
C CYS A 14 -9.57 -28.31 -28.35
N THR A 15 -10.04 -29.52 -28.56
CA THR A 15 -10.50 -30.03 -29.87
C THR A 15 -11.76 -29.33 -30.40
N THR A 16 -12.12 -28.15 -29.85
CA THR A 16 -13.16 -27.25 -30.34
C THR A 16 -12.68 -25.80 -30.18
N ILE A 17 -12.61 -25.05 -31.28
CA ILE A 17 -12.14 -23.65 -31.37
C ILE A 17 -13.10 -22.73 -30.61
N ILE A 18 -12.94 -22.64 -29.30
CA ILE A 18 -13.67 -21.68 -28.49
C ILE A 18 -12.72 -20.54 -28.14
N ALA A 19 -12.84 -19.44 -28.90
CA ALA A 19 -12.05 -18.24 -28.66
C ALA A 19 -12.67 -17.45 -27.49
N ALA A 20 -11.93 -17.35 -26.39
CA ALA A 20 -12.25 -16.46 -25.27
C ALA A 20 -11.53 -15.11 -25.45
N CYS A 21 -12.29 -14.01 -25.39
CA CYS A 21 -11.82 -12.63 -25.49
C CYS A 21 -12.15 -11.92 -24.19
N VAL A 22 -11.17 -11.27 -23.57
CA VAL A 22 -11.35 -10.47 -22.37
C VAL A 22 -11.31 -8.99 -22.76
N ILE A 23 -12.40 -8.27 -22.49
CA ILE A 23 -12.55 -6.85 -22.74
C ILE A 23 -12.53 -6.14 -21.39
N LEU A 24 -11.48 -5.36 -21.16
CA LEU A 24 -11.36 -4.47 -20.00
C LEU A 24 -11.76 -3.05 -20.44
N LYS A 25 -12.80 -2.47 -19.84
CA LYS A 25 -13.17 -1.05 -20.04
C LYS A 25 -12.96 -0.30 -18.74
N PHE A 26 -12.05 0.66 -18.79
CA PHE A 26 -11.81 1.61 -17.70
C PHE A 26 -12.51 2.93 -18.02
N GLU A 27 -13.49 3.31 -17.20
CA GLU A 27 -14.16 4.61 -17.30
C GLU A 27 -13.57 5.53 -16.22
N PRO A 28 -12.75 6.54 -16.60
CA PRO A 28 -12.03 7.37 -15.63
C PRO A 28 -12.94 8.31 -14.84
N GLY A 29 -14.17 8.57 -15.28
CA GLY A 29 -15.12 9.44 -14.57
C GLY A 29 -15.61 8.85 -13.25
N ASP A 30 -15.94 7.54 -13.26
CA ASP A 30 -16.43 6.83 -12.07
C ASP A 30 -15.37 5.88 -11.48
N ALA A 31 -14.14 5.94 -12.00
CA ALA A 31 -13.06 4.98 -11.79
C ALA A 31 -13.60 3.54 -11.71
N THR A 32 -14.40 3.11 -12.68
CA THR A 32 -14.94 1.75 -12.75
C THR A 32 -14.17 0.94 -13.77
N ILE A 33 -13.83 -0.30 -13.40
CA ILE A 33 -13.21 -1.30 -14.27
C ILE A 33 -14.28 -2.34 -14.60
N ASN A 34 -14.66 -2.38 -15.86
CA ASN A 34 -15.59 -3.38 -16.38
C ASN A 34 -14.80 -4.50 -17.04
N LEU A 35 -14.91 -5.70 -16.50
CA LEU A 35 -14.37 -6.93 -17.04
C LEU A 35 -15.49 -7.68 -17.79
N GLU A 36 -15.36 -7.78 -19.09
CA GLU A 36 -16.29 -8.51 -19.96
C GLU A 36 -15.55 -9.66 -20.65
N VAL A 37 -15.89 -10.90 -20.31
CA VAL A 37 -15.35 -12.10 -20.97
C VAL A 37 -16.35 -12.60 -22.00
N LYS A 38 -15.94 -12.58 -23.26
CA LYS A 38 -16.70 -13.09 -24.40
C LYS A 38 -16.15 -14.44 -24.85
N MET A 39 -17.02 -15.40 -25.12
CA MET A 39 -16.67 -16.71 -25.66
C MET A 39 -17.46 -16.92 -26.94
N SER A 40 -16.77 -17.10 -28.08
CA SER A 40 -17.43 -17.22 -29.40
C SER A 40 -18.44 -16.10 -29.67
N ASN A 41 -18.06 -14.85 -29.35
CA ASN A 41 -18.84 -13.62 -29.50
C ASN A 41 -20.04 -13.43 -28.55
N ASN A 42 -20.32 -14.38 -27.66
CA ASN A 42 -21.32 -14.24 -26.60
C ASN A 42 -20.67 -13.82 -25.28
N SER A 43 -21.23 -12.85 -24.57
CA SER A 43 -20.77 -12.47 -23.23
C SER A 43 -21.10 -13.57 -22.23
N VAL A 44 -20.08 -14.18 -21.63
CA VAL A 44 -20.24 -15.25 -20.65
C VAL A 44 -20.13 -14.72 -19.22
N LEU A 45 -19.29 -13.71 -19.01
CA LEU A 45 -19.08 -13.11 -17.69
C LEU A 45 -18.95 -11.59 -17.81
N LEU A 46 -19.73 -10.89 -17.00
CA LEU A 46 -19.66 -9.45 -16.80
C LEU A 46 -19.42 -9.20 -15.31
N GLN A 47 -18.24 -8.67 -14.97
CA GLN A 47 -17.96 -8.20 -13.61
C GLN A 47 -17.60 -6.72 -13.66
N MET A 48 -18.24 -5.93 -12.80
CA MET A 48 -17.93 -4.52 -12.60
C MET A 48 -17.18 -4.40 -11.28
N PHE A 49 -15.98 -3.87 -11.34
CA PHE A 49 -15.17 -3.57 -10.17
C PHE A 49 -15.07 -2.05 -10.04
N SER A 50 -15.36 -1.50 -8.87
CA SER A 50 -15.02 -0.11 -8.59
C SER A 50 -13.52 -0.04 -8.30
N ALA A 51 -12.80 0.77 -9.07
CA ALA A 51 -11.41 1.10 -8.78
C ALA A 51 -11.30 2.17 -7.68
N SER A 52 -12.36 2.95 -7.41
CA SER A 52 -12.40 3.90 -6.29
C SER A 52 -12.47 3.22 -4.92
N ASN A 53 -13.16 2.09 -4.83
CA ASN A 53 -13.31 1.33 -3.59
C ASN A 53 -13.14 -0.16 -3.86
N PRO A 54 -11.90 -0.63 -4.04
CA PRO A 54 -11.61 -2.03 -4.25
C PRO A 54 -12.00 -2.87 -3.02
N PRO A 55 -12.26 -4.18 -3.20
CA PRO A 55 -12.47 -5.08 -2.07
C PRO A 55 -11.22 -5.18 -1.20
N PRO A 56 -11.38 -5.45 0.12
CA PRO A 56 -10.26 -5.66 1.04
C PRO A 56 -9.36 -6.80 0.57
N PHE A 57 -8.05 -6.61 0.65
CA PHE A 57 -7.08 -7.67 0.45
C PHE A 57 -6.65 -8.22 1.81
N CYS A 58 -6.96 -9.49 2.09
CA CYS A 58 -6.65 -10.13 3.36
C CYS A 58 -5.55 -11.19 3.19
N VAL A 59 -4.55 -11.14 4.06
CA VAL A 59 -3.45 -12.09 4.13
C VAL A 59 -3.51 -12.82 5.47
N PRO A 60 -3.58 -14.17 5.47
CA PRO A 60 -3.52 -14.93 6.70
C PRO A 60 -2.12 -14.82 7.31
N ILE A 61 -2.03 -14.42 8.58
CA ILE A 61 -0.75 -14.30 9.27
C ILE A 61 -0.42 -15.64 9.96
N PRO A 62 0.66 -16.34 9.56
CA PRO A 62 1.02 -17.61 10.19
C PRO A 62 1.63 -17.35 11.57
N ILE A 63 0.81 -17.51 12.61
CA ILE A 63 1.27 -17.43 14.01
C ILE A 63 1.53 -18.86 14.52
N PRO A 64 2.71 -19.15 15.12
CA PRO A 64 2.97 -20.43 15.75
C PRO A 64 1.88 -20.78 16.77
N TYR A 65 1.45 -22.05 16.79
CA TYR A 65 0.43 -22.59 17.71
C TYR A 65 -1.02 -22.12 17.46
N ILE A 66 -1.29 -21.34 16.40
CA ILE A 66 -2.65 -20.91 16.04
C ILE A 66 -3.02 -21.48 14.66
N PRO A 67 -4.21 -22.09 14.50
CA PRO A 67 -4.72 -22.51 13.19
C PRO A 67 -4.70 -21.38 12.14
N PRO A 68 -4.33 -21.69 10.88
CA PRO A 68 -4.35 -20.72 9.79
C PRO A 68 -5.77 -20.21 9.55
N GLY A 69 -5.92 -18.89 9.36
CA GLY A 69 -7.22 -18.23 9.15
C GLY A 69 -7.95 -17.79 10.42
N LEU A 70 -7.35 -17.98 11.60
CA LEU A 70 -7.88 -17.36 12.83
C LEU A 70 -7.51 -15.89 12.95
N VAL A 71 -6.32 -15.50 12.45
CA VAL A 71 -5.84 -14.12 12.45
C VAL A 71 -5.48 -13.71 11.03
N ASP A 72 -6.24 -12.77 10.49
CA ASP A 72 -6.04 -12.23 9.16
C ASP A 72 -5.67 -10.75 9.27
N MET A 73 -4.70 -10.32 8.46
CA MET A 73 -4.39 -8.92 8.28
C MET A 73 -4.97 -8.48 6.94
N CYS A 74 -5.92 -7.55 7.00
CA CYS A 74 -6.61 -7.01 5.84
C CYS A 74 -6.17 -5.58 5.56
N ILE A 75 -6.02 -5.27 4.28
CA ILE A 75 -5.71 -3.94 3.77
C ILE A 75 -6.91 -3.48 2.95
N ARG A 76 -7.42 -2.29 3.27
CA ARG A 76 -8.55 -1.65 2.61
C ARG A 76 -8.09 -0.36 1.98
N LEU A 77 -8.17 -0.28 0.65
CA LEU A 77 -7.96 0.97 -0.07
C LEU A 77 -9.33 1.59 -0.34
N PHE A 78 -9.47 2.89 -0.10
CA PHE A 78 -10.69 3.63 -0.33
C PHE A 78 -10.39 5.02 -0.87
N ASP A 79 -11.41 5.65 -1.45
CA ASP A 79 -11.33 6.99 -2.05
C ASP A 79 -10.18 7.15 -3.06
N VAL A 80 -10.05 6.16 -3.96
CA VAL A 80 -9.05 6.24 -5.03
C VAL A 80 -9.57 7.15 -6.14
N SER A 81 -8.85 8.24 -6.42
CA SER A 81 -9.17 9.16 -7.52
C SER A 81 -7.94 9.51 -8.36
N ILE A 82 -8.14 9.63 -9.68
CA ILE A 82 -7.08 9.95 -10.64
C ILE A 82 -7.53 11.16 -11.48
N ILE A 83 -7.02 12.34 -11.15
CA ILE A 83 -7.37 13.61 -11.82
C ILE A 83 -6.10 14.23 -12.40
N GLN A 84 -6.05 14.44 -13.73
CA GLN A 84 -4.92 15.10 -14.41
C GLN A 84 -3.53 14.61 -13.94
N GLN A 85 -3.32 13.29 -13.85
CA GLN A 85 -2.05 12.66 -13.41
C GLN A 85 -1.72 12.83 -11.92
N LYS A 86 -2.68 13.30 -11.11
CA LYS A 86 -2.63 13.22 -9.64
C LYS A 86 -3.47 12.03 -9.19
N LEU A 87 -2.86 11.13 -8.43
CA LEU A 87 -3.44 9.95 -7.81
C LEU A 87 -3.64 10.22 -6.32
N HIS A 88 -4.88 10.25 -5.85
CA HIS A 88 -5.23 10.27 -4.43
C HIS A 88 -5.65 8.85 -4.02
N VAL A 89 -5.12 8.32 -2.93
CA VAL A 89 -5.50 7.01 -2.39
C VAL A 89 -5.42 6.98 -0.87
N CYS A 90 -6.48 6.55 -0.20
CA CYS A 90 -6.49 6.32 1.24
C CYS A 90 -6.38 4.82 1.56
N MET A 91 -5.77 4.49 2.69
CA MET A 91 -5.55 3.11 3.12
C MET A 91 -5.87 2.93 4.60
N ASP A 92 -6.62 1.88 4.90
CA ASP A 92 -6.82 1.36 6.25
C ASP A 92 -6.22 -0.04 6.35
N ILE A 93 -5.61 -0.35 7.51
CA ILE A 93 -5.22 -1.71 7.85
C ILE A 93 -6.09 -2.17 9.00
N ASP A 94 -6.75 -3.31 8.85
CA ASP A 94 -7.49 -3.95 9.92
C ASP A 94 -7.00 -5.38 10.17
N THR A 95 -6.81 -5.72 11.44
CA THR A 95 -6.52 -7.09 11.87
C THR A 95 -7.82 -7.73 12.32
N ARG A 96 -8.14 -8.90 11.78
CA ARG A 96 -9.36 -9.66 12.09
C ARG A 96 -9.03 -10.91 12.87
N ILE A 97 -9.83 -11.18 13.89
CA ILE A 97 -9.88 -12.48 14.57
C ILE A 97 -11.26 -13.08 14.30
N ASP A 98 -11.31 -14.29 13.77
CA ASP A 98 -12.57 -14.95 13.41
C ASP A 98 -13.49 -14.04 12.58
N MET A 99 -12.94 -13.47 11.49
CA MET A 99 -13.58 -12.51 10.58
C MET A 99 -14.02 -11.16 11.20
N THR A 100 -13.83 -10.96 12.50
CA THR A 100 -14.20 -9.75 13.23
C THR A 100 -12.99 -8.81 13.36
N PRO A 101 -13.07 -7.54 12.91
CA PRO A 101 -11.97 -6.60 13.06
C PRO A 101 -11.77 -6.27 14.54
N VAL A 102 -10.58 -6.56 15.06
CA VAL A 102 -10.20 -6.29 16.46
C VAL A 102 -9.35 -5.04 16.59
N LEU A 103 -8.63 -4.68 15.53
CA LEU A 103 -7.80 -3.48 15.45
C LEU A 103 -8.00 -2.86 14.08
N ILE A 104 -8.32 -1.57 14.05
CA ILE A 104 -8.46 -0.78 12.83
C ILE A 104 -7.47 0.38 12.92
N LEU A 105 -6.56 0.45 11.96
CA LEU A 105 -5.56 1.49 11.83
C LEU A 105 -5.90 2.31 10.59
N HIS A 106 -6.19 3.59 10.83
CA HIS A 106 -6.44 4.56 9.77
C HIS A 106 -5.15 5.26 9.40
N PHE A 107 -4.70 5.10 8.14
CA PHE A 107 -3.56 5.83 7.61
C PHE A 107 -4.02 7.10 6.90
N ASP A 108 -3.11 8.07 6.83
CA ASP A 108 -3.35 9.26 6.02
C ASP A 108 -3.31 8.89 4.53
N CYS A 109 -4.14 9.57 3.73
CA CYS A 109 -4.23 9.41 2.30
C CYS A 109 -2.97 9.90 1.61
N MET A 110 -2.59 9.22 0.52
CA MET A 110 -1.42 9.53 -0.28
C MET A 110 -1.84 10.18 -1.59
N ASP A 111 -1.33 11.36 -1.83
CA ASP A 111 -1.48 12.13 -3.05
C ASP A 111 -0.18 12.07 -3.84
N MET A 112 -0.18 11.40 -5.00
CA MET A 112 0.99 11.29 -5.88
C MET A 112 0.74 12.05 -7.18
N GLY A 113 1.64 12.94 -7.57
CA GLY A 113 1.54 13.67 -8.83
C GLY A 113 2.90 14.11 -9.37
N ILE A 114 2.87 14.95 -10.39
CA ILE A 114 4.09 15.57 -10.96
C ILE A 114 4.86 16.41 -9.92
N ASP A 115 4.15 16.89 -8.90
CA ASP A 115 4.67 17.74 -7.83
C ASP A 115 5.25 16.92 -6.65
N GLY A 116 5.22 15.58 -6.71
CA GLY A 116 5.73 14.68 -5.66
C GLY A 116 4.66 13.87 -4.95
N VAL A 117 4.93 13.50 -3.69
CA VAL A 117 4.02 12.75 -2.82
C VAL A 117 3.66 13.62 -1.61
N SER A 118 2.36 13.82 -1.35
CA SER A 118 1.86 14.48 -0.13
C SER A 118 0.94 13.55 0.64
N LEU A 119 0.85 13.76 1.96
CA LEU A 119 -0.03 13.01 2.86
C LEU A 119 -1.16 13.91 3.34
N SER A 120 -2.40 13.47 3.17
CA SER A 120 -3.61 14.19 3.56
C SER A 120 -4.46 13.35 4.51
N LYS A 121 -5.00 13.95 5.56
CA LYS A 121 -5.78 13.20 6.56
C LYS A 121 -7.17 12.80 6.00
N PRO A 122 -7.61 11.54 6.13
CA PRO A 122 -8.98 11.17 5.78
C PRO A 122 -9.99 11.94 6.65
N GLY A 123 -10.96 12.62 6.02
CA GLY A 123 -12.07 13.29 6.71
C GLY A 123 -11.95 14.80 6.94
N GLY A 124 -10.90 15.45 6.43
CA GLY A 124 -10.88 16.92 6.28
C GLY A 124 -10.35 17.69 7.49
N SER A 125 -9.08 18.07 7.40
CA SER A 125 -8.64 19.45 7.56
C SER A 125 -7.35 19.56 6.77
N ASN A 126 -7.43 20.17 5.59
CA ASN A 126 -6.26 20.55 4.81
C ASN A 126 -5.54 21.65 5.60
N ASN A 127 -4.69 21.26 6.55
CA ASN A 127 -3.56 22.10 6.85
C ASN A 127 -2.56 21.74 5.75
N PRO A 128 -2.32 22.60 4.75
CA PRO A 128 -1.17 22.38 3.89
C PRO A 128 0.02 22.39 4.85
N SER A 129 0.61 21.22 5.07
CA SER A 129 2.00 21.18 5.51
C SER A 129 2.79 21.69 4.31
N ASN A 130 2.74 23.00 4.10
CA ASN A 130 3.79 23.70 3.40
C ASN A 130 5.03 23.39 4.22
N THR A 131 5.80 22.42 3.75
CA THR A 131 7.22 22.36 4.02
C THR A 131 7.85 23.51 3.25
N ASP A 132 7.51 24.73 3.64
CA ASP A 132 8.22 25.92 3.27
C ASP A 132 8.67 26.55 4.58
N ILE A 133 9.98 26.47 4.79
CA ILE A 133 10.65 27.02 5.95
C ILE A 133 10.55 28.53 5.81
N THR A 134 9.69 29.18 6.60
CA THR A 134 9.83 30.61 6.92
C THR A 134 9.29 30.89 8.32
N ASP A 135 10.20 31.32 9.18
CA ASP A 135 9.99 31.86 10.53
C ASP A 135 8.77 32.78 10.64
N THR A 136 7.89 32.54 11.64
CA THR A 136 7.67 33.47 12.78
C THR A 136 6.60 32.98 13.78
N LEU A 137 7.07 32.67 15.01
CA LEU A 137 6.52 32.93 16.36
C LEU A 137 5.37 32.06 16.97
N GLU A 138 5.79 31.22 17.93
CA GLU A 138 5.19 30.75 19.20
C GLU A 138 4.22 29.53 19.27
N PRO A 139 4.26 28.67 20.32
CA PRO A 139 5.28 28.43 21.36
C PRO A 139 5.97 27.04 21.25
N THR A 140 7.15 26.93 21.85
CA THR A 140 8.19 25.89 21.67
C THR A 140 7.77 24.43 21.78
N GLN A 141 7.76 23.73 20.65
CA GLN A 141 7.96 22.28 20.57
C GLN A 141 9.44 21.97 20.85
N VAL A 142 9.67 21.09 21.82
CA VAL A 142 10.98 20.58 22.20
C VAL A 142 11.63 19.94 20.96
N ASN A 143 12.71 20.55 20.49
CA ASN A 143 13.57 20.05 19.43
C ASN A 143 14.02 18.61 19.78
N SER A 144 13.46 17.60 19.13
CA SER A 144 13.79 16.19 19.40
C SER A 144 15.12 15.75 18.78
N ASP A 145 15.80 16.62 18.03
CA ASP A 145 16.98 16.24 17.26
C ASP A 145 18.21 17.07 17.69
N VAL A 146 18.37 17.27 19.00
CA VAL A 146 19.65 17.71 19.57
C VAL A 146 20.50 16.46 19.76
N TYR A 147 21.45 16.25 18.83
CA TYR A 147 22.50 15.25 19.01
C TYR A 147 23.52 15.76 20.04
N ASP A 148 23.71 14.99 21.12
CA ASP A 148 24.79 15.25 22.06
C ASP A 148 26.15 14.90 21.42
N PRO A 149 27.17 15.75 21.56
CA PRO A 149 28.51 15.42 21.11
C PRO A 149 29.11 14.33 22.01
N VAL A 150 29.61 13.26 21.39
CA VAL A 150 30.38 12.23 22.09
C VAL A 150 31.69 12.86 22.59
N THR A 151 31.81 13.04 23.90
CA THR A 151 33.07 13.46 24.53
C THR A 151 33.75 12.22 25.08
N GLU A 152 34.83 11.79 24.42
CA GLU A 152 35.68 10.72 24.95
C GLU A 152 36.59 11.32 26.03
N ASP A 153 36.31 11.04 27.31
CA ASP A 153 37.19 11.42 28.41
C ASP A 153 38.54 10.68 28.29
N PRO A 154 39.69 11.38 28.19
CA PRO A 154 40.99 10.75 28.01
C PRO A 154 41.54 10.06 29.28
N ASN A 155 40.77 10.04 30.37
CA ASN A 155 41.21 9.49 31.67
C ASN A 155 40.48 8.23 32.11
N TYR A 156 39.65 7.60 31.27
CA TYR A 156 39.20 6.24 31.56
C TYR A 156 40.27 5.24 31.09
N VAL A 157 41.07 4.78 32.05
CA VAL A 157 41.99 3.65 31.89
C VAL A 157 41.23 2.47 31.29
N THR A 158 41.55 2.16 30.04
CA THR A 158 41.07 1.00 29.29
C THR A 158 41.44 -0.29 30.02
N THR A 159 40.60 -0.74 30.95
CA THR A 159 40.59 -2.15 31.37
C THR A 159 39.93 -2.93 30.24
N SER A 160 40.75 -3.32 29.27
CA SER A 160 40.40 -4.21 28.17
C SER A 160 40.08 -5.61 28.71
N LYS A 161 38.89 -5.79 29.27
CA LYS A 161 38.34 -7.12 29.49
C LYS A 161 37.82 -7.64 28.16
N ALA A 162 38.65 -8.45 27.50
CA ALA A 162 38.38 -9.11 26.24
C ALA A 162 37.04 -9.86 26.22
N ILE A 163 36.09 -9.33 25.47
CA ILE A 163 34.87 -9.99 24.97
C ILE A 163 34.65 -9.25 23.65
N PHE A 164 35.10 -9.70 22.48
CA PHE A 164 34.60 -10.85 21.74
C PHE A 164 35.71 -11.34 20.79
N LYS A 165 36.08 -12.62 20.88
CA LYS A 165 36.74 -13.32 19.76
C LYS A 165 35.65 -14.06 19.00
N ASN A 166 35.30 -13.59 17.82
CA ASN A 166 34.65 -14.44 16.81
C ASN A 166 35.56 -14.51 15.59
N SER A 167 36.26 -15.64 15.47
CA SER A 167 36.95 -16.04 14.24
C SER A 167 35.98 -16.86 13.40
N ILE A 168 35.51 -16.31 12.29
CA ILE A 168 34.87 -17.10 11.24
C ILE A 168 36.00 -17.58 10.33
N SER A 169 36.27 -18.89 10.36
CA SER A 169 37.14 -19.56 9.40
C SER A 169 36.25 -20.13 8.30
N TYR A 170 36.43 -19.63 7.09
CA TYR A 170 35.81 -20.20 5.90
C TYR A 170 36.51 -21.53 5.59
N ILE A 171 35.73 -22.58 5.38
CA ILE A 171 36.14 -23.79 4.66
C ILE A 171 35.31 -23.84 3.37
#